data_AF-A0A5K1E6G1-F1
#
_entry.id   AF-A0A5K1E6G1-F1
#
_cell.length_a   1.000
_cell.length_b   1.000
_cell.length_c   1.000
_cell.angle_alpha   90.00
_cell.angle_beta   90.00
_cell.angle_gamma   90.00
#
_symmetry.space_group_name_H-M   'P 1'
#
loop_
_entity.id
_entity.type
_entity.pdbx_description
1 polymer ?
#
loop_
_entity_poly.entity_id
_entity_poly.type
_entity_poly.pdbx_seq_one_letter_code
_entity_poly.pdbx_strand_id
1 'polypeptide(L)' 'AMASFMEEVRGGRVKFDPERIVLTAGATAANELLIFSIADPGEALLVPTPYYPG' A
#
# COMPACT_ATOMS: atom_id res chain seq x y z
N ALA A 1 0.87 10.92 13.50
CA ALA A 1 -0.60 10.81 13.36
C ALA A 1 -0.98 9.54 12.60
N MET A 2 -0.69 9.44 11.29
CA MET A 2 -1.08 8.26 10.50
C MET A 2 -0.47 6.95 11.02
N ALA A 3 0.85 6.91 11.28
CA ALA A 3 1.52 5.73 11.83
C ALA A 3 0.83 5.21 13.10
N SER A 4 0.63 6.08 14.10
CA SER A 4 -0.05 5.73 15.36
C SER A 4 -1.47 5.20 15.15
N PHE A 5 -2.22 5.78 14.22
CA PHE A 5 -3.56 5.30 13.88
C PHE A 5 -3.51 3.90 13.23
N MET A 6 -2.57 3.65 12.32
CA MET A 6 -2.38 2.33 11.71
C MET A 6 -1.95 1.27 12.75
N GLU A 7 -1.16 1.64 13.76
CA GLU A 7 -0.84 0.77 14.90
C GLU A 7 -2.08 0.41 15.71
N GLU A 8 -2.93 1.38 16.01
CA GLU A 8 -4.20 1.18 16.74
C GLU A 8 -5.14 0.24 15.98
N VAL A 9 -5.33 0.45 14.67
CA VAL A 9 -6.15 -0.42 13.79
C VAL A 9 -5.64 -1.86 13.80
N ARG A 10 -4.34 -2.09 14.00
CA ARG A 10 -3.75 -3.44 14.11
C ARG A 10 -3.78 -4.01 15.54
N GLY A 11 -4.39 -3.30 16.48
CA GLY A 11 -4.49 -3.68 17.89
C GLY A 11 -3.16 -3.57 18.63
N GLY A 12 -2.28 -2.64 18.22
CA GLY A 12 -0.97 -2.43 18.84
C GLY A 12 0.06 -3.54 18.62
N ARG A 13 -0.26 -4.54 17.79
CA ARG A 13 0.59 -5.72 17.54
C ARG A 13 1.79 -5.46 16.62
N VAL A 14 1.76 -4.35 15.88
CA VAL A 14 2.81 -3.95 14.93
C VAL A 14 3.08 -2.45 15.08
N LYS A 15 4.30 -2.05 14.72
CA LYS A 15 4.77 -0.65 14.70
C LYS A 15 4.97 -0.18 13.27
N PHE A 16 4.64 1.08 13.00
CA PHE A 16 4.87 1.70 11.70
C PHE A 16 5.83 2.89 11.86
N ASP A 17 6.95 2.86 11.14
CA ASP A 17 7.91 3.95 11.10
C ASP A 17 7.34 5.11 10.25
N PRO A 18 7.08 6.30 10.83
CA PRO A 18 6.49 7.41 10.10
C PRO A 18 7.36 7.93 8.96
N GLU A 19 8.69 7.76 9.02
CA GLU A 19 9.59 8.17 7.92
C GLU A 19 9.47 7.27 6.69
N ARG A 20 8.86 6.09 6.84
CA ARG A 20 8.62 5.13 5.76
C ARG A 20 7.20 5.19 5.22
N ILE A 21 6.39 6.15 5.65
CA ILE A 21 5.02 6.36 5.16
C ILE A 21 5.03 7.49 4.12
N VAL A 22 4.66 7.15 2.89
CA VAL A 22 4.46 8.12 1.81
C VAL A 22 2.97 8.38 1.64
N LEU A 23 2.55 9.65 1.69
CA LEU A 23 1.17 10.06 1.44
C LEU A 23 0.92 10.22 -0.06
N THR A 24 -0.15 9.62 -0.56
CA THR A 24 -0.58 9.69 -1.96
C THR A 24 -1.97 10.29 -2.07
N ALA A 25 -2.40 10.62 -3.30
CA ALA A 25 -3.77 11.04 -3.59
C ALA A 25 -4.76 9.86 -3.57
N GLY A 26 -4.85 9.16 -2.44
CA GLY A 26 -5.69 7.99 -2.23
C GLY A 26 -5.03 6.67 -2.67
N ALA A 27 -5.79 5.58 -2.49
CA ALA A 27 -5.31 4.22 -2.72
C ALA A 27 -5.06 3.90 -4.21
N THR A 28 -5.83 4.48 -5.13
CA THR A 28 -5.61 4.31 -6.58
C THR A 28 -4.22 4.79 -6.99
N ALA A 29 -3.84 6.01 -6.59
CA ALA A 29 -2.51 6.54 -6.85
C ALA A 29 -1.40 5.75 -6.13
N ALA A 30 -1.68 5.21 -4.93
CA ALA A 30 -0.72 4.36 -4.22
C ALA A 30 -0.48 3.03 -4.95
N ASN A 31 -1.53 2.38 -5.46
CA ASN A 31 -1.41 1.13 -6.22
C ASN A 31 -0.62 1.34 -7.50
N GLU A 32 -0.91 2.42 -8.25
CA GLU A 32 -0.16 2.77 -9.46
C GLU A 32 1.33 3.04 -9.16
N LEU A 33 1.61 3.85 -8.13
CA LEU A 33 2.99 4.14 -7.71
C LEU A 33 3.74 2.88 -7.29
N LEU A 34 3.07 1.97 -6.56
CA LEU A 34 3.68 0.71 -6.13
C LEU A 34 4.06 -0.16 -7.33
N ILE A 35 3.17 -0.31 -8.32
CA ILE A 35 3.43 -1.09 -9.53
C ILE A 35 4.63 -0.51 -10.29
N PHE A 36 4.65 0.81 -10.52
CA PHE A 36 5.79 1.48 -11.15
C PHE A 36 7.12 1.30 -10.41
N SER A 37 7.08 1.08 -9.09
CA SER A 37 8.27 0.93 -8.27
C SER A 37 8.84 -0.50 -8.27
N ILE A 38 8.03 -1.51 -8.61
CA ILE A 38 8.39 -2.93 -8.42
C ILE A 38 8.32 -3.78 -9.68
N ALA A 39 7.82 -3.25 -10.80
CA ALA A 39 7.65 -3.98 -12.04
C ALA A 39 7.93 -3.11 -13.26
N ASP A 40 8.62 -3.69 -14.25
CA ASP A 40 8.87 -3.07 -15.55
C ASP A 40 7.74 -3.38 -16.56
N PRO A 41 7.63 -2.60 -17.65
CA PRO A 41 6.70 -2.91 -18.73
C PRO A 41 6.92 -4.33 -19.30
N GLY A 42 5.88 -5.16 -19.22
CA GLY A 42 5.90 -6.56 -19.67
C GLY A 42 6.00 -7.57 -18.53
N GLU A 43 6.30 -7.14 -17.30
CA GLU A 43 6.20 -7.96 -16.11
C GLU A 43 4.75 -8.03 -15.58
N ALA A 44 4.50 -8.95 -14.64
CA ALA A 44 3.16 -9.20 -14.12
C ALA A 44 3.15 -9.43 -12.60
N LEU A 45 2.03 -9.08 -11.97
CA LEU A 45 1.73 -9.33 -10.56
C LEU A 45 0.60 -10.35 -10.44
N LEU A 46 0.69 -11.22 -9.44
CA LEU A 46 -0.38 -12.17 -9.13
C LEU A 46 -1.46 -11.49 -8.29
N VAL A 47 -2.73 -11.61 -8.71
CA VAL A 47 -3.89 -11.08 -7.99
C VAL A 47 -4.89 -12.23 -7.73
N PRO A 48 -5.27 -12.51 -6.48
CA PRO A 48 -6.27 -13.54 -6.16
C PRO A 48 -7.64 -13.23 -6.76
N THR A 49 -8.40 -14.24 -7.18
CA THR A 49 -9.78 -14.06 -7.66
C THR A 49 -10.81 -14.46 -6.57
N PRO A 50 -11.94 -13.73 -6.45
CA PRO A 50 -12.27 -12.46 -7.12
C PRO A 50 -11.50 -11.27 -6.52
N TYR A 51 -11.28 -10.22 -7.32
CA TYR A 51 -10.58 -9.01 -6.88
C TYR A 51 -11.37 -7.73 -7.21
N TYR A 52 -10.92 -6.61 -6.65
CA TYR A 52 -11.43 -5.26 -6.95
C TYR A 52 -11.12 -4.89 -8.41
N PRO A 53 -12.11 -4.57 -9.25
CA PRO A 53 -11.91 -4.47 -10.70
C PRO A 53 -11.19 -3.20 -11.19
N GLY A 54 -10.85 -2.25 -10.31
CA GLY A 54 -10.26 -0.96 -10.67
C GLY A 54 -8.83 -0.76 -10.21
#